data_AF-A0A2G6GY53-F1
#
_entry.id   AF-A0A2G6GY53-F1
#
_cell.length_a   1.000
_cell.length_b   1.000
_cell.length_c   1.000
_cell.angle_alpha   90.00
_cell.angle_beta   90.00
_cell.angle_gamma   90.00
#
_symmetry.space_group_name_H-M   'P 1'
#
loop_
_entity.id
_entity.type
_entity.pdbx_description
1 polymer ?
#
loop_
_entity_poly.entity_id
_entity_poly.type
_entity_poly.pdbx_seq_one_letter_code
_entity_poly.pdbx_strand_id
1 'polypeptide(L)'
;MKYFYTIKNRLKTGILTGILLGFSALVFGQGKTIHGEIIDENGDPMPGVNIIVQGTTHGTTSGFDGSFELRVADSDVLLISFIGYKKLEVKVSETETFAFQLFPDAENLEEVVVTALG
;
A
#
# COMPACT_ATOMS: atom_id res chain seq x y z
N MET A 1 26.25 50.34 -17.34
CA MET A 1 26.63 49.08 -16.64
C MET A 1 25.48 48.38 -15.86
N LYS A 2 24.43 49.07 -15.37
CA LYS A 2 23.29 48.43 -14.65
C LYS A 2 22.44 47.44 -15.48
N TYR A 3 22.27 47.67 -16.78
CA TYR A 3 21.42 46.83 -17.65
C TYR A 3 21.90 45.37 -17.78
N PHE A 4 23.22 45.13 -17.86
CA PHE A 4 23.78 43.79 -17.98
C PHE A 4 23.58 42.94 -16.71
N TYR A 5 23.49 43.57 -15.54
CA TYR A 5 23.28 42.88 -14.26
C TYR A 5 21.83 42.39 -14.11
N THR A 6 20.86 43.21 -14.49
CA THR A 6 19.42 42.87 -14.45
C THR A 6 19.09 41.69 -15.37
N ILE A 7 19.69 41.65 -16.57
CA ILE A 7 19.50 40.54 -17.53
C ILE A 7 20.09 39.23 -16.99
N LYS A 8 21.30 39.28 -16.41
CA LYS A 8 21.96 38.11 -15.81
C LYS A 8 21.18 37.53 -14.62
N ASN A 9 20.52 38.38 -13.82
CA ASN A 9 19.67 37.92 -12.71
C ASN A 9 18.33 37.33 -13.17
N ARG A 10 17.71 37.86 -14.25
CA ARG A 10 16.49 37.30 -14.85
C ARG A 10 16.72 35.93 -15.48
N LEU A 11 17.90 35.72 -16.09
CA LEU A 11 18.30 34.41 -16.63
C LEU A 11 18.52 33.37 -15.52
N LYS A 12 19.14 33.77 -14.40
CA LYS A 12 19.32 32.90 -13.22
C LYS A 12 18.00 32.54 -12.53
N THR A 13 17.07 33.50 -12.43
CA THR A 13 15.73 33.23 -11.84
C THR A 13 14.92 32.30 -12.71
N GLY A 14 14.99 32.43 -14.04
CA GLY A 14 14.31 31.54 -14.98
C GLY A 14 14.78 30.08 -14.89
N ILE A 15 16.11 29.86 -14.75
CA ILE A 15 16.69 28.53 -14.56
C ILE A 15 16.26 27.94 -13.20
N LEU A 16 16.24 28.74 -12.13
CA LEU A 16 15.85 28.28 -10.80
C LEU A 16 14.36 27.88 -10.73
N THR A 17 13.47 28.65 -11.38
CA THR A 17 12.04 28.30 -11.46
C THR A 17 11.78 27.10 -12.37
N GLY A 18 12.57 26.91 -13.43
CA GLY A 18 12.45 25.75 -14.32
C GLY A 18 12.86 24.44 -13.66
N ILE A 19 13.91 24.46 -12.83
CA ILE A 19 14.37 23.29 -12.07
C ILE A 19 13.36 22.92 -10.97
N LEU A 20 12.74 23.91 -10.32
CA LEU A 20 11.72 23.70 -9.29
C LEU A 20 10.45 23.03 -9.86
N LEU A 21 10.04 23.38 -11.09
CA LEU A 21 8.91 22.75 -11.78
C LEU A 21 9.22 21.36 -12.33
N GLY A 22 10.48 21.09 -12.68
CA GLY A 22 10.92 19.75 -13.12
C GLY A 22 10.95 18.73 -11.98
N PHE A 23 11.22 19.16 -10.76
CA PHE A 23 11.32 18.25 -9.60
C PHE A 23 9.95 17.75 -9.11
N SER A 24 8.87 18.53 -9.26
CA SER A 24 7.51 18.09 -8.92
C SER A 24 6.97 17.00 -9.85
N ALA A 25 7.51 16.85 -11.07
CA ALA A 25 7.05 15.83 -12.01
C ALA A 25 7.56 14.41 -11.67
N LEU A 26 8.56 14.28 -10.80
CA LEU A 26 9.05 12.98 -10.32
C LEU A 26 8.26 12.44 -9.12
N VAL A 27 7.26 13.17 -8.63
CA VAL A 27 6.46 12.81 -7.45
C VAL A 27 5.23 11.97 -7.83
N PHE A 28 4.92 11.81 -9.13
CA PHE A 28 3.89 10.87 -9.56
C PHE A 28 4.42 9.44 -9.43
N GLY A 29 4.15 8.83 -8.27
CA GLY A 29 4.49 7.45 -7.96
C GLY A 29 4.04 6.49 -9.06
N GLN A 30 4.95 5.63 -9.49
CA GLN A 30 4.72 4.54 -10.45
C GLN A 30 3.90 3.43 -9.77
N GLY A 31 2.70 3.76 -9.31
CA GLY A 31 1.78 2.79 -8.74
C GLY A 31 1.05 2.07 -9.87
N LYS A 32 1.09 0.75 -9.87
CA LYS A 32 0.24 -0.12 -10.68
C LYS A 32 -0.95 -0.59 -9.86
N THR A 33 -2.03 -0.98 -10.51
CA THR A 33 -3.16 -1.61 -9.84
C THR A 33 -2.91 -3.12 -9.82
N ILE A 34 -2.97 -3.72 -8.64
CA ILE A 34 -2.99 -5.17 -8.48
C ILE A 34 -4.40 -5.62 -8.11
N HIS A 35 -4.74 -6.81 -8.60
CA HIS A 35 -5.96 -7.53 -8.28
C HIS A 35 -5.59 -8.83 -7.58
N GLY A 36 -6.49 -9.34 -6.77
CA GLY A 36 -6.30 -10.67 -6.24
C GLY A 36 -7.47 -11.17 -5.44
N GLU A 37 -7.30 -12.38 -4.92
CA GLU A 37 -8.26 -13.07 -4.08
C GLU A 37 -7.58 -13.55 -2.81
N ILE A 38 -8.31 -13.51 -1.70
CA ILE A 38 -7.88 -14.06 -0.42
C ILE A 38 -8.77 -15.23 -0.06
N ILE A 39 -8.13 -16.36 0.24
CA ILE A 39 -8.75 -17.63 0.58
C ILE A 39 -8.24 -18.15 1.93
N ASP A 40 -9.03 -19.00 2.57
CA ASP A 40 -8.67 -19.69 3.81
C ASP A 40 -7.87 -20.99 3.54
N GLU A 41 -7.55 -21.73 4.60
CA GLU A 41 -6.85 -23.02 4.52
C GLU A 41 -7.63 -24.11 3.75
N ASN A 42 -8.95 -23.97 3.62
CA ASN A 42 -9.84 -24.90 2.92
C ASN A 42 -10.05 -24.51 1.45
N GLY A 43 -9.61 -23.30 1.07
CA GLY A 43 -9.79 -22.72 -0.26
C GLY A 43 -11.07 -21.91 -0.41
N ASP A 44 -11.76 -21.60 0.69
CA ASP A 44 -12.96 -20.77 0.69
C ASP A 44 -12.58 -19.28 0.68
N PRO A 45 -13.32 -18.43 -0.06
CA PRO A 45 -13.03 -16.99 -0.15
C PRO A 45 -13.24 -16.30 1.21
N MET A 46 -12.32 -15.41 1.56
CA MET A 46 -12.32 -14.69 2.83
C MET A 46 -12.71 -13.22 2.66
N PRO A 47 -13.94 -12.82 3.03
CA PRO A 47 -14.35 -11.43 3.04
C PRO A 47 -13.85 -10.66 4.28
N GLY A 48 -13.61 -9.36 4.13
CA GLY A 48 -13.26 -8.50 5.26
C GLY A 48 -11.79 -8.57 5.71
N VAL A 49 -10.91 -9.17 4.92
CA VAL A 49 -9.46 -9.22 5.19
C VAL A 49 -8.84 -7.87 4.90
N ASN A 50 -7.97 -7.38 5.80
CA ASN A 50 -7.25 -6.12 5.59
C ASN A 50 -5.97 -6.34 4.79
N ILE A 51 -5.79 -5.57 3.72
CA ILE A 51 -4.60 -5.55 2.87
C ILE A 51 -4.02 -4.13 2.90
N ILE A 52 -2.85 -3.95 3.52
CA ILE A 52 -2.25 -2.63 3.74
C ILE A 52 -0.81 -2.63 3.22
N VAL A 53 -0.39 -1.55 2.55
CA VAL A 53 1.02 -1.34 2.21
C VAL A 53 1.79 -0.99 3.48
N GLN A 54 2.78 -1.80 3.82
CA GLN A 54 3.57 -1.72 5.05
C GLN A 54 4.15 -0.31 5.24
N GLY A 55 3.98 0.23 6.45
CA GLY A 55 4.45 1.56 6.81
C GLY A 55 3.59 2.72 6.29
N THR A 56 2.45 2.42 5.66
CA THR A 56 1.51 3.44 5.16
C THR A 56 0.09 3.18 5.68
N THR A 57 -0.81 4.14 5.43
CA THR A 57 -2.27 3.95 5.60
C THR A 57 -2.95 3.59 4.29
N HIS A 58 -2.18 3.31 3.22
CA HIS A 58 -2.73 2.93 1.93
C HIS A 58 -3.05 1.44 1.96
N GLY A 59 -4.31 1.11 1.72
CA GLY A 59 -4.79 -0.25 1.81
C GLY A 59 -6.22 -0.38 1.34
N THR A 60 -6.70 -1.61 1.35
CA THR A 60 -8.05 -2.00 0.96
C THR A 60 -8.51 -3.17 1.84
N THR A 61 -9.76 -3.57 1.68
CA THR A 61 -10.35 -4.72 2.36
C THR A 61 -10.93 -5.66 1.31
N SER A 62 -10.83 -6.97 1.52
CA SER A 62 -11.41 -7.96 0.59
C SER A 62 -12.94 -7.90 0.57
N GLY A 63 -13.52 -8.08 -0.61
CA GLY A 63 -14.96 -8.14 -0.87
C GLY A 63 -15.61 -9.46 -0.45
N PHE A 64 -16.91 -9.60 -0.74
CA PHE A 64 -17.70 -10.80 -0.37
C PHE A 64 -17.15 -12.11 -0.96
N ASP A 65 -16.57 -12.01 -2.15
CA ASP A 65 -15.96 -13.10 -2.91
C ASP A 65 -14.45 -13.24 -2.63
N GLY A 66 -13.93 -12.59 -1.59
CA GLY A 66 -12.50 -12.59 -1.27
C GLY A 66 -11.65 -11.72 -2.21
N SER A 67 -12.24 -11.07 -3.21
CA SER A 67 -11.51 -10.25 -4.17
C SER A 67 -11.02 -8.93 -3.56
N PHE A 68 -9.90 -8.41 -4.05
CA PHE A 68 -9.40 -7.08 -3.69
C PHE A 68 -8.74 -6.38 -4.88
N GLU A 69 -8.71 -5.05 -4.82
CA GLU A 69 -8.00 -4.19 -5.75
C GLU A 69 -7.24 -3.11 -4.95
N LEU A 70 -5.94 -2.95 -5.24
CA LEU A 70 -5.10 -1.96 -4.56
C LEU A 70 -4.04 -1.40 -5.50
N ARG A 71 -3.76 -0.10 -5.39
CA ARG A 71 -2.68 0.54 -6.15
C ARG A 71 -1.38 0.48 -5.35
N VAL A 72 -0.34 -0.10 -5.93
CA VAL A 72 0.92 -0.40 -5.24
C VAL A 72 2.11 -0.14 -6.16
N ALA A 73 3.29 0.13 -5.60
CA ALA A 73 4.55 0.12 -6.33
C ALA A 73 5.20 -1.28 -6.28
N ASP A 74 6.05 -1.60 -7.27
CA ASP A 74 6.75 -2.90 -7.33
C ASP A 74 7.71 -3.15 -6.15
N SER A 75 8.08 -2.10 -5.41
CA SER A 75 8.92 -2.20 -4.21
C SER A 75 8.12 -2.37 -2.92
N ASP A 76 6.79 -2.23 -2.96
CA ASP A 76 5.96 -2.23 -1.76
C ASP A 76 5.88 -3.62 -1.13
N VAL A 77 5.63 -3.65 0.17
CA VAL A 77 5.33 -4.87 0.93
C VAL A 77 3.89 -4.76 1.40
N LEU A 78 3.09 -5.78 1.11
CA LEU A 78 1.71 -5.91 1.56
C LEU A 78 1.68 -6.65 2.88
N LEU A 79 1.00 -6.08 3.86
CA LEU A 79 0.61 -6.71 5.10
C LEU A 79 -0.86 -7.12 4.98
N ILE A 80 -1.08 -8.42 4.98
CA ILE A 80 -2.40 -9.04 4.91
C ILE A 80 -2.74 -9.56 6.30
N SER A 81 -3.87 -9.16 6.84
CA SER A 81 -4.25 -9.49 8.21
C SER A 81 -5.75 -9.66 8.37
N PHE A 82 -6.10 -10.66 9.19
CA PHE A 82 -7.48 -10.93 9.59
C PHE A 82 -7.48 -11.45 11.03
N ILE A 83 -8.57 -11.22 11.76
CA ILE A 83 -8.66 -11.58 13.17
C ILE A 83 -8.65 -13.11 13.30
N GLY A 84 -7.77 -13.64 14.15
CA GLY A 84 -7.61 -15.08 14.35
C GLY A 84 -6.73 -15.78 13.30
N TYR A 85 -6.12 -15.05 12.38
CA TYR A 85 -5.23 -15.59 11.33
C TYR A 85 -3.83 -15.01 11.42
N LYS A 86 -2.85 -15.77 10.94
CA LYS A 86 -1.45 -15.31 10.88
C LYS A 86 -1.33 -14.18 9.88
N LYS A 87 -0.65 -13.12 10.29
CA LYS A 87 -0.32 -12.01 9.38
C LYS A 87 0.63 -12.50 8.31
N LEU A 88 0.34 -12.14 7.07
CA LEU A 88 1.16 -12.48 5.92
C LEU A 88 1.80 -11.20 5.37
N GLU A 89 3.12 -11.22 5.21
CA GLU A 89 3.88 -10.13 4.60
C GLU A 89 4.40 -10.58 3.24
N VAL A 90 4.00 -9.89 2.17
CA VAL A 90 4.37 -10.25 0.81
C VAL A 90 4.90 -9.03 0.06
N LYS A 91 6.10 -9.15 -0.51
CA LYS A 91 6.62 -8.13 -1.42
C LYS A 91 5.86 -8.20 -2.74
N VAL A 92 5.40 -7.04 -3.23
CA VAL A 92 4.79 -6.91 -4.56
C VAL A 92 5.82 -7.36 -5.61
N SER A 93 5.39 -8.25 -6.52
CA SER A 93 6.18 -8.69 -7.67
C SER A 93 5.68 -8.01 -8.95
N GLU A 94 6.29 -8.27 -10.10
CA GLU A 94 5.86 -7.71 -11.40
C GLU A 94 4.44 -8.15 -11.82
N THR A 95 3.90 -9.22 -11.25
CA THR A 95 2.56 -9.73 -11.56
C THR A 95 1.47 -8.78 -11.09
N GLU A 96 0.35 -8.75 -11.82
CA GLU A 96 -0.83 -7.93 -11.49
C GLU A 96 -1.90 -8.71 -10.72
N THR A 97 -1.93 -10.04 -10.84
CA THR A 97 -2.89 -10.91 -10.17
C THR A 97 -2.23 -11.74 -9.07
N PHE A 98 -2.82 -11.74 -7.88
CA PHE A 98 -2.34 -12.49 -6.71
C PHE A 98 -3.44 -13.37 -6.11
N ALA A 99 -3.05 -14.53 -5.59
CA ALA A 99 -3.91 -15.33 -4.73
C ALA A 99 -3.16 -15.54 -3.41
N PHE A 100 -3.79 -15.15 -2.30
CA PHE A 100 -3.19 -15.27 -0.97
C PHE A 100 -4.01 -16.22 -0.11
N GLN A 101 -3.33 -17.20 0.47
CA GLN A 101 -3.93 -18.12 1.42
C GLN A 101 -3.52 -17.74 2.84
N LEU A 102 -4.51 -17.55 3.72
CA LEU A 102 -4.28 -17.30 5.13
C LEU A 102 -4.45 -18.59 5.93
N PHE A 103 -3.69 -18.70 7.01
CA PHE A 103 -3.77 -19.82 7.94
C PHE A 103 -4.16 -19.31 9.34
N PRO A 104 -5.00 -20.04 10.09
CA PRO A 104 -5.36 -19.68 11.44
C PRO A 104 -4.13 -19.52 12.33
N ASP A 105 -4.16 -18.51 13.19
CA ASP A 105 -3.14 -18.29 14.19
C ASP A 105 -3.49 -19.10 15.45
N ALA A 106 -3.10 -20.38 15.45
CA ALA A 106 -3.35 -21.31 16.55
C ALA A 106 -2.75 -20.86 17.89
N GLU A 107 -1.87 -19.84 17.91
CA GLU A 107 -1.27 -19.28 19.12
C GLU A 107 -2.06 -18.09 19.69
N ASN A 108 -3.09 -17.57 19.00
CA ASN A 108 -3.80 -16.33 19.38
C ASN A 108 -5.18 -16.55 20.05
N LEU A 109 -5.43 -17.75 20.58
CA LEU A 109 -6.64 -18.05 21.36
C LEU A 109 -6.50 -17.62 22.83
N GLU A 110 -6.00 -16.41 23.08
CA GLU A 110 -6.13 -15.77 24.39
C GLU A 110 -7.55 -15.22 24.53
N GLU A 111 -8.44 -16.16 24.84
CA GLU A 111 -9.66 -16.05 25.64
C GLU A 111 -9.96 -14.62 26.13
N VAL A 112 -10.79 -13.87 25.39
CA VAL A 112 -11.47 -12.71 25.98
C VAL A 112 -12.61 -13.24 26.86
N VAL A 113 -12.28 -13.70 28.08
CA VAL A 113 -13.28 -13.78 29.14
C VAL A 113 -13.56 -12.35 29.57
N VAL A 114 -14.62 -11.76 29.00
CA VAL A 114 -15.28 -10.64 29.67
C VAL A 114 -15.98 -11.24 30.89
N THR A 115 -15.29 -11.28 32.03
CA THR A 115 -15.97 -11.50 33.31
C THR A 115 -16.83 -10.27 33.57
N ALA A 116 -18.12 -10.40 33.24
CA ALA A 116 -19.14 -9.56 33.84
C ALA A 116 -19.06 -9.76 35.36
N LEU A 117 -18.74 -8.70 36.10
CA LEU A 117 -18.92 -8.64 37.54
C LEU A 117 -19.84 -7.47 37.87
N GLY A 118 -21.12 -7.82 38.13
CA GLY A 118 -22.03 -7.09 39.03
C GLY A 118 -22.73 -5.88 38.45
#